data_AF-A0A934BJW1-F1
#
_entry.id   AF-A0A934BJW1-F1
#
_cell.length_a   1.000
_cell.length_b   1.000
_cell.length_c   1.000
_cell.angle_alpha   90.00
_cell.angle_beta   90.00
_cell.angle_gamma   90.00
#
_symmetry.space_group_name_H-M   'P 1'
#
loop_
_entity.id
_entity.type
_entity.pdbx_description
1 polymer ?
#
loop_
_entity_poly.entity_id
_entity_poly.type
_entity_poly.pdbx_seq_one_letter_code
_entity_poly.pdbx_strand_id
1 'polypeptide(L)'
;MLAAMLWFPGEDRGIQRGYSFGKHFLSAMGKTRTSLSDNTVSCVIFNGTLIMAGTILVMFWKARATFLTRPMARTALRNCGLTMGLAMAGIGLTPYNIVPHLHNLMTYAVIAFGVACFGLCLFGSCQEFESTKSKAGWLTVVVAAGAAQGVFWALASKGIISSRPALPLMQKLFVLLLAAWAGWQSLLFGRMCQTQSSVADAGR
;
A
#
# COMPACT_ATOMS: atom_id res chain seq x y z
N MET A 1 3.75 3.24 12.39
CA MET A 1 4.51 2.04 11.95
C MET A 1 5.87 1.89 12.65
N LEU A 2 6.79 2.86 12.59
CA LEU A 2 8.09 2.76 13.31
C LEU A 2 7.93 2.54 14.82
N ALA A 3 7.04 3.29 15.46
CA ALA A 3 6.70 3.08 16.87
C ALA A 3 6.22 1.64 17.14
N ALA A 4 5.36 1.07 16.29
CA ALA A 4 4.91 -0.32 16.47
C ALA A 4 6.06 -1.34 16.40
N MET A 5 7.09 -1.08 15.58
CA MET A 5 8.27 -1.95 15.49
C MET A 5 9.08 -1.95 16.79
N LEU A 6 9.20 -0.78 17.45
CA LEU A 6 9.91 -0.65 18.73
C LEU A 6 9.24 -1.43 19.85
N TRP A 7 7.91 -1.48 19.84
CA TRP A 7 7.10 -2.15 20.86
C TRP A 7 6.77 -3.61 20.51
N PHE A 8 7.25 -4.12 19.38
CA PHE A 8 6.99 -5.49 18.97
C PHE A 8 7.93 -6.46 19.72
N PRO A 9 7.42 -7.49 20.39
CA PRO A 9 8.23 -8.37 21.24
C PRO A 9 9.00 -9.47 20.46
N GLY A 10 8.61 -9.73 19.21
CA GLY A 10 9.17 -10.81 18.38
C GLY A 10 8.22 -12.00 18.21
N GLU A 11 8.46 -12.81 17.18
CA GLU A 11 7.53 -13.89 16.77
C GLU A 11 8.21 -15.22 16.43
N ASP A 12 9.54 -15.30 16.40
CA ASP A 12 10.25 -16.51 15.95
C ASP A 12 11.01 -17.25 17.07
N ARG A 13 10.73 -18.57 17.14
CA ARG A 13 11.54 -19.62 17.80
C ARG A 13 11.92 -19.38 19.27
N GLY A 14 11.01 -18.85 20.08
CA GLY A 14 11.26 -18.79 21.53
C GLY A 14 12.16 -17.66 22.00
N ILE A 15 12.59 -16.74 21.12
CA ILE A 15 13.52 -15.67 21.49
C ILE A 15 12.85 -14.30 21.28
N GLN A 16 12.71 -13.53 22.36
CA GLN A 16 12.29 -12.12 22.32
C GLN A 16 13.39 -11.24 21.72
N ARG A 17 13.51 -11.23 20.39
CA ARG A 17 14.47 -10.39 19.65
C ARG A 17 13.84 -9.18 18.97
N GLY A 18 12.61 -8.84 19.36
CA GLY A 18 11.88 -7.73 18.79
C GLY A 18 11.58 -7.89 17.30
N TYR A 19 11.29 -6.79 16.60
CA TYR A 19 10.97 -6.82 15.17
C TYR A 19 12.21 -6.91 14.29
N SER A 20 12.27 -7.93 13.42
CA SER A 20 13.27 -8.02 12.35
C SER A 20 12.65 -7.69 10.99
N PHE A 21 13.08 -6.59 10.38
CA PHE A 21 12.54 -6.10 9.10
C PHE A 21 12.66 -7.13 7.97
N GLY A 22 13.75 -7.89 7.90
CA GLY A 22 13.90 -8.93 6.87
C GLY A 22 13.06 -10.17 7.12
N LYS A 23 12.83 -10.54 8.39
CA LYS A 23 12.28 -11.86 8.74
C LYS A 23 10.78 -11.85 9.02
N HIS A 24 10.26 -10.75 9.56
CA HIS A 24 8.85 -10.64 9.94
C HIS A 24 8.03 -9.92 8.88
N PHE A 25 6.81 -10.39 8.65
CA PHE A 25 5.82 -9.67 7.84
C PHE A 25 5.36 -8.42 8.60
N LEU A 26 4.87 -7.41 7.87
CA LEU A 26 4.30 -6.23 8.53
C LEU A 26 3.06 -6.59 9.37
N SER A 27 2.27 -7.55 8.89
CA SER A 27 1.06 -8.03 9.58
C SER A 27 1.34 -8.71 10.92
N ALA A 28 2.59 -9.13 11.18
CA ALA A 28 3.02 -9.62 12.49
C ALA A 28 2.72 -8.60 13.60
N MET A 29 3.03 -7.33 13.35
CA MET A 29 2.81 -6.24 14.31
C MET A 29 1.33 -6.02 14.63
N GLY A 30 0.43 -6.37 13.71
CA GLY A 30 -1.02 -6.20 13.86
C GLY A 30 -1.72 -7.32 14.61
N LYS A 31 -0.98 -8.31 15.15
CA LYS A 31 -1.53 -9.38 15.98
C LYS A 31 -1.67 -8.92 17.42
N THR A 32 -2.76 -9.29 18.10
CA THR A 32 -2.91 -8.93 19.53
C THR A 32 -1.95 -9.68 20.43
N ARG A 33 -1.52 -10.88 20.03
CA ARG A 33 -0.51 -11.69 20.73
C ARG A 33 0.45 -12.32 19.71
N THR A 34 1.72 -12.43 20.08
CA THR A 34 2.67 -13.28 19.35
C THR A 34 2.68 -14.68 19.96
N SER A 35 3.51 -15.58 19.44
CA SER A 35 3.71 -16.91 20.02
C SER A 35 4.33 -16.88 21.43
N LEU A 36 4.85 -15.73 21.89
CA LEU A 36 5.64 -15.63 23.12
C LEU A 36 5.06 -14.65 24.14
N SER A 37 4.35 -13.61 23.72
CA SER A 37 3.87 -12.58 24.64
C SER A 37 2.67 -11.81 24.12
N ASP A 38 2.10 -11.00 25.01
CA ASP A 38 1.18 -9.95 24.62
C ASP A 38 1.85 -8.98 23.64
N ASN A 39 1.08 -8.51 22.65
CA ASN A 39 1.53 -7.57 21.62
C ASN A 39 0.55 -6.40 21.48
N THR A 40 -0.28 -6.15 22.50
CA THR A 40 -1.40 -5.21 22.42
C THR A 40 -0.94 -3.79 22.05
N VAL A 41 0.18 -3.31 22.60
CA VAL A 41 0.70 -1.97 22.30
C VAL A 41 1.11 -1.83 20.82
N SER A 42 1.93 -2.75 20.31
CA SER A 42 2.33 -2.76 18.89
C SER A 42 1.11 -2.91 17.98
N CYS A 43 0.18 -3.79 18.36
CA CYS A 43 -1.07 -4.06 17.65
C CYS A 43 -1.91 -2.80 17.48
N VAL A 44 -2.19 -2.08 18.59
CA VAL A 44 -3.01 -0.85 18.56
C VAL A 44 -2.34 0.22 17.69
N ILE A 45 -1.03 0.43 17.85
CA ILE A 45 -0.30 1.44 17.08
C ILE A 45 -0.30 1.07 15.59
N PHE A 46 0.01 -0.18 15.24
CA PHE A 46 0.09 -0.63 13.85
C PHE A 46 -1.28 -0.61 13.17
N ASN A 47 -2.29 -1.21 13.80
CA ASN A 47 -3.64 -1.28 13.26
C ASN A 47 -4.30 0.09 13.19
N GLY A 48 -4.09 0.95 14.20
CA GLY A 48 -4.51 2.35 14.16
C GLY A 48 -3.91 3.09 12.96
N THR A 49 -2.63 2.87 12.66
CA THR A 49 -2.02 3.45 11.45
C THR A 49 -2.59 2.90 10.14
N LEU A 50 -3.00 1.63 10.08
CA LEU A 50 -3.68 1.07 8.90
C LEU A 50 -5.06 1.69 8.69
N ILE A 51 -5.83 1.89 9.77
CA ILE A 51 -7.13 2.55 9.71
C ILE A 51 -6.98 3.99 9.20
N MET A 52 -6.05 4.75 9.76
CA MET A 52 -5.75 6.11 9.31
C MET A 52 -5.24 6.15 7.87
N ALA A 53 -4.37 5.22 7.47
CA ALA A 53 -3.90 5.13 6.09
C ALA A 53 -5.05 4.82 5.12
N GLY A 54 -5.97 3.92 5.51
CA GLY A 54 -7.16 3.59 4.75
C GLY A 54 -8.06 4.80 4.51
N THR A 55 -8.33 5.60 5.54
CA THR A 55 -9.15 6.82 5.39
C THR A 55 -8.48 7.88 4.52
N ILE A 56 -7.17 8.08 4.66
CA ILE A 56 -6.38 8.97 3.80
C ILE A 56 -6.44 8.49 2.34
N LEU A 57 -6.32 7.18 2.10
CA LEU A 57 -6.40 6.61 0.75
C LEU A 57 -7.76 6.86 0.09
N VAL A 58 -8.88 6.75 0.82
CA VAL A 58 -10.20 7.09 0.27
C VAL A 58 -10.23 8.53 -0.24
N MET A 59 -9.73 9.48 0.56
CA MET A 59 -9.68 10.89 0.17
C MET A 59 -8.74 11.12 -1.02
N PHE A 60 -7.56 10.50 -0.99
CA PHE A 60 -6.57 10.56 -2.06
C PHE A 60 -7.15 10.08 -3.39
N TRP A 61 -7.77 8.90 -3.44
CA TRP A 61 -8.31 8.36 -4.69
C TRP A 61 -9.48 9.18 -5.23
N LYS A 62 -10.32 9.74 -4.34
CA LYS A 62 -11.42 10.64 -4.71
C LYS A 62 -10.89 11.91 -5.37
N ALA A 63 -9.84 12.52 -4.81
CA ALA A 63 -9.15 13.66 -5.41
C ALA A 63 -8.47 13.27 -6.72
N ARG A 64 -7.77 12.13 -6.76
CA ARG A 64 -7.03 11.68 -7.93
C ARG A 64 -7.89 11.40 -9.15
N ALA A 65 -9.16 11.03 -8.93
CA ALA A 65 -10.12 10.79 -9.99
C ALA A 65 -10.48 12.02 -10.83
N THR A 66 -10.25 13.26 -10.36
CA THR A 66 -10.55 14.45 -11.17
C THR A 66 -9.64 14.57 -12.40
N PHE A 67 -8.45 13.96 -12.37
CA PHE A 67 -7.46 14.02 -13.45
C PHE A 67 -7.57 12.87 -14.46
N LEU A 68 -8.60 12.03 -14.35
CA LEU A 68 -8.91 11.05 -15.40
C LEU A 68 -9.73 11.74 -16.50
N THR A 69 -9.50 11.39 -17.76
CA THR A 69 -10.17 12.04 -18.90
C THR A 69 -11.62 11.59 -19.05
N ARG A 70 -11.89 10.29 -18.90
CA ARG A 70 -13.21 9.70 -19.14
C ARG A 70 -14.08 9.66 -17.88
N PRO A 71 -15.35 10.09 -17.92
CA PRO A 71 -16.23 10.14 -16.74
C PRO A 71 -16.43 8.76 -16.10
N MET A 72 -16.61 7.71 -16.91
CA MET A 72 -16.73 6.33 -16.41
C MET A 72 -15.48 5.90 -15.64
N ALA A 73 -14.29 6.27 -16.11
CA ALA A 73 -13.04 5.95 -15.44
C ALA A 73 -12.89 6.71 -14.11
N ARG A 74 -13.38 7.96 -14.04
CA ARG A 74 -13.44 8.72 -12.76
C ARG A 74 -14.30 8.01 -11.73
N THR A 75 -15.50 7.59 -12.13
CA THR A 75 -16.44 6.87 -11.24
C THR A 75 -15.85 5.53 -10.81
N ALA A 76 -15.27 4.76 -11.74
CA ALA A 76 -14.61 3.51 -11.44
C ALA A 76 -13.46 3.70 -10.44
N LEU A 77 -12.61 4.72 -10.63
CA LEU A 77 -11.50 5.00 -9.72
C LEU A 77 -11.98 5.41 -8.32
N ARG A 78 -13.05 6.21 -8.22
CA ARG A 78 -13.64 6.59 -6.93
C ARG A 78 -14.16 5.37 -6.17
N ASN A 79 -14.89 4.49 -6.84
CA ASN A 79 -15.44 3.29 -6.22
C ASN A 79 -14.34 2.30 -5.84
N CYS A 80 -13.40 2.03 -6.75
CA CYS A 80 -12.25 1.15 -6.44
C CYS A 80 -11.41 1.72 -5.30
N GLY A 81 -11.14 3.02 -5.31
CA GLY A 81 -10.36 3.69 -4.27
C GLY A 81 -11.07 3.72 -2.91
N LEU A 82 -12.39 3.90 -2.90
CA LEU A 82 -13.21 3.77 -1.70
C LEU A 82 -13.12 2.35 -1.13
N THR A 83 -13.37 1.33 -1.95
CA THR A 83 -13.32 -0.07 -1.51
C THR A 83 -11.92 -0.47 -1.05
N MET A 84 -10.87 -0.04 -1.76
CA MET A 84 -9.46 -0.25 -1.35
C MET A 84 -9.18 0.39 0.01
N GLY A 85 -9.56 1.65 0.21
CA GLY A 85 -9.32 2.37 1.46
C GLY A 85 -10.09 1.78 2.65
N LEU A 86 -11.35 1.38 2.43
CA LEU A 86 -12.16 0.67 3.43
C LEU A 86 -11.58 -0.70 3.76
N ALA A 87 -11.14 -1.46 2.76
CA ALA A 87 -10.48 -2.74 2.98
C ALA A 87 -9.19 -2.57 3.78
N MET A 88 -8.39 -1.54 3.51
CA MET A 88 -7.17 -1.22 4.27
C MET A 88 -7.48 -0.91 5.74
N ALA A 89 -8.53 -0.14 6.01
CA ALA A 89 -9.00 0.06 7.38
C ALA A 89 -9.53 -1.24 8.00
N GLY A 90 -10.21 -2.07 7.21
CA GLY A 90 -10.65 -3.41 7.58
C GLY A 90 -9.50 -4.31 8.04
N ILE A 91 -8.33 -4.29 7.38
CA ILE A 91 -7.13 -5.03 7.82
C ILE A 91 -6.74 -4.64 9.25
N GLY A 92 -6.77 -3.34 9.58
CA GLY A 92 -6.49 -2.85 10.93
C GLY A 92 -7.54 -3.27 11.97
N LEU A 93 -8.81 -3.33 11.58
CA LEU A 93 -9.91 -3.77 12.45
C LEU A 93 -9.97 -5.29 12.63
N THR A 94 -9.21 -6.06 11.85
CA THR A 94 -9.29 -7.52 11.83
C THR A 94 -7.92 -8.14 12.13
N PRO A 95 -7.45 -8.15 13.40
CA PRO A 95 -6.19 -8.78 13.75
C PRO A 95 -6.12 -10.23 13.25
N TYR A 96 -5.04 -10.58 12.54
CA TYR A 96 -4.92 -11.86 11.83
C TYR A 96 -5.05 -13.08 12.76
N ASN A 97 -4.56 -12.97 14.00
CA ASN A 97 -4.63 -14.06 14.98
C ASN A 97 -6.04 -14.26 15.58
N ILE A 98 -6.99 -13.36 15.35
CA ILE A 98 -8.37 -13.45 15.85
C ILE A 98 -9.32 -13.87 14.72
N VAL A 99 -9.26 -13.18 13.58
CA VAL A 99 -10.16 -13.39 12.43
C VAL A 99 -9.38 -13.52 11.12
N PRO A 100 -8.59 -14.60 10.94
CA PRO A 100 -7.64 -14.74 9.82
C PRO A 100 -8.31 -14.71 8.44
N HIS A 101 -9.48 -15.32 8.30
CA HIS A 101 -10.22 -15.34 7.03
C HIS A 101 -10.63 -13.93 6.58
N LEU A 102 -11.17 -13.13 7.50
CA LEU A 102 -11.58 -11.77 7.21
C LEU A 102 -10.37 -10.86 6.96
N HIS A 103 -9.31 -11.00 7.75
CA HIS A 103 -8.04 -10.27 7.52
C HIS A 103 -7.48 -10.53 6.12
N ASN A 104 -7.46 -11.79 5.71
CA ASN A 104 -6.98 -12.19 4.38
C ASN A 104 -7.88 -11.64 3.28
N LEU A 105 -9.21 -11.73 3.43
CA LEU A 105 -10.16 -11.17 2.48
C LEU A 105 -9.91 -9.67 2.28
N MET A 106 -9.76 -8.91 3.37
CA MET A 106 -9.46 -7.48 3.32
C MET A 106 -8.11 -7.20 2.66
N THR A 107 -7.09 -8.02 2.94
CA THR A 107 -5.76 -7.93 2.30
C THR A 107 -5.84 -8.15 0.79
N TYR A 108 -6.57 -9.18 0.35
CA TYR A 108 -6.77 -9.44 -1.07
C TYR A 108 -7.58 -8.34 -1.75
N ALA A 109 -8.59 -7.79 -1.08
CA ALA A 109 -9.34 -6.65 -1.58
C ALA A 109 -8.44 -5.42 -1.78
N VAL A 110 -7.58 -5.06 -0.81
CA VAL A 110 -6.62 -3.96 -0.97
C VAL A 110 -5.72 -4.17 -2.18
N ILE A 111 -5.21 -5.39 -2.39
CA ILE A 111 -4.36 -5.70 -3.53
C ILE A 111 -5.13 -5.56 -4.84
N ALA A 112 -6.28 -6.23 -4.97
CA ALA A 112 -7.06 -6.24 -6.20
C ALA A 112 -7.53 -4.83 -6.61
N PHE A 113 -8.13 -4.09 -5.67
CA PHE A 113 -8.57 -2.73 -5.95
C PHE A 113 -7.42 -1.74 -6.08
N GLY A 114 -6.29 -1.98 -5.41
CA GLY A 114 -5.06 -1.19 -5.59
C GLY A 114 -4.49 -1.31 -7.00
N VAL A 115 -4.40 -2.54 -7.53
CA VAL A 115 -4.00 -2.79 -8.93
C VAL A 115 -4.97 -2.13 -9.90
N ALA A 116 -6.29 -2.24 -9.66
CA ALA A 116 -7.30 -1.58 -10.48
C ALA A 116 -7.16 -0.05 -10.47
N CYS A 117 -7.00 0.56 -9.30
CA CYS A 117 -6.79 2.01 -9.16
C CYS A 117 -5.54 2.47 -9.91
N PHE A 118 -4.44 1.75 -9.76
CA PHE A 118 -3.18 2.06 -10.42
C PHE A 118 -3.29 1.95 -11.95
N GLY A 119 -3.91 0.88 -12.45
CA GLY A 119 -4.16 0.69 -13.89
C GLY A 119 -5.04 1.82 -14.46
N LEU A 120 -6.13 2.17 -13.76
CA LEU A 120 -6.99 3.29 -14.15
C LEU A 120 -6.22 4.62 -14.22
N CYS A 121 -5.29 4.87 -13.30
CA CYS A 121 -4.44 6.05 -13.35
C CYS A 121 -3.46 6.02 -14.52
N LEU A 122 -2.75 4.89 -14.75
CA LEU A 122 -1.78 4.79 -15.83
C LEU A 122 -2.41 4.99 -17.21
N PHE A 123 -3.58 4.42 -17.45
CA PHE A 123 -4.23 4.47 -18.77
C PHE A 123 -5.26 5.60 -18.91
N GLY A 124 -5.77 6.14 -17.81
CA GLY A 124 -6.85 7.11 -17.82
C GLY A 124 -6.47 8.56 -17.54
N SER A 125 -5.25 8.82 -17.02
CA SER A 125 -4.86 10.18 -16.60
C SER A 125 -4.58 11.10 -17.78
N CYS A 126 -5.02 12.36 -17.67
CA CYS A 126 -4.70 13.40 -18.65
C CYS A 126 -3.18 13.66 -18.70
N GLN A 127 -2.70 14.15 -19.85
CA GLN A 127 -1.27 14.44 -20.05
C GLN A 127 -0.80 15.67 -19.27
N GLU A 128 -1.70 16.61 -19.02
CA GLU A 128 -1.43 17.82 -18.21
C GLU A 128 -1.07 17.46 -16.76
N PHE A 129 -1.73 16.44 -16.21
CA PHE A 129 -1.46 15.97 -14.85
C PHE A 129 -0.17 15.13 -14.78
N GLU A 130 -0.05 14.12 -15.63
CA GLU A 130 1.09 13.22 -15.64
C GLU A 130 1.54 12.92 -17.07
N SER A 131 2.83 13.11 -17.34
CA SER A 131 3.40 12.89 -18.66
C SER A 131 3.42 11.41 -19.05
N THR A 132 3.37 11.12 -20.36
CA THR A 132 3.46 9.74 -20.88
C THR A 132 4.76 9.06 -20.47
N LYS A 133 5.88 9.81 -20.39
CA LYS A 133 7.18 9.30 -19.92
C LYS A 133 7.11 8.85 -18.45
N SER A 134 6.46 9.64 -17.58
CA SER A 134 6.26 9.26 -16.17
C SER A 134 5.42 7.99 -16.05
N LYS A 135 4.30 7.90 -16.78
CA LYS A 135 3.43 6.71 -16.78
C LYS A 135 4.18 5.48 -17.25
N ALA A 136 4.95 5.59 -18.33
CA ALA A 136 5.77 4.49 -18.84
C ALA A 136 6.86 4.06 -17.85
N GLY A 137 7.49 5.02 -17.16
CA GLY A 137 8.44 4.74 -16.10
C GLY A 137 7.81 3.93 -14.96
N TRP A 138 6.66 4.38 -14.45
CA TRP A 138 5.93 3.67 -13.40
C TRP A 138 5.43 2.29 -13.83
N LEU A 139 4.94 2.16 -15.07
CA LEU A 139 4.56 0.87 -15.63
C LEU A 139 5.75 -0.10 -15.67
N THR A 140 6.91 0.39 -16.11
CA THR A 140 8.15 -0.42 -16.15
C THR A 140 8.55 -0.90 -14.75
N VAL A 141 8.53 0.00 -13.76
CA VAL A 141 8.84 -0.33 -12.37
C VAL A 141 7.88 -1.40 -11.83
N VAL A 142 6.57 -1.27 -12.08
CA VAL A 142 5.57 -2.23 -11.60
C VAL A 142 5.69 -3.58 -12.30
N VAL A 143 5.90 -3.60 -13.62
CA VAL A 143 6.11 -4.84 -14.37
C VAL A 143 7.38 -5.55 -13.90
N ALA A 144 8.48 -4.83 -13.70
CA ALA A 144 9.73 -5.38 -13.20
C ALA A 144 9.58 -5.94 -11.77
N ALA A 145 8.93 -5.19 -10.87
CA ALA A 145 8.66 -5.64 -9.51
C ALA A 145 7.75 -6.87 -9.46
N GLY A 146 6.69 -6.90 -10.29
CA GLY A 146 5.79 -8.05 -10.43
C GLY A 146 6.49 -9.28 -10.99
N ALA A 147 7.31 -9.11 -12.03
CA ALA A 147 8.11 -10.21 -12.60
C ALA A 147 9.10 -10.77 -11.58
N ALA A 148 9.81 -9.89 -10.85
CA ALA A 148 10.68 -10.31 -9.76
C ALA A 148 9.90 -11.10 -8.70
N GLN A 149 8.72 -10.62 -8.29
CA GLN A 149 7.86 -11.35 -7.35
C GLN A 149 7.45 -12.72 -7.87
N GLY A 150 7.05 -12.84 -9.13
CA GLY A 150 6.71 -14.12 -9.75
C GLY A 150 7.87 -15.11 -9.71
N VAL A 151 9.09 -14.65 -10.04
CA VAL A 151 10.31 -15.47 -9.96
C VAL A 151 10.58 -15.91 -8.53
N PHE A 152 10.57 -14.99 -7.56
CA PHE A 152 10.80 -15.31 -6.16
C PHE A 152 9.76 -16.31 -5.62
N TRP A 153 8.48 -16.11 -5.94
CA TRP A 153 7.42 -17.04 -5.56
C TRP A 153 7.63 -18.43 -6.16
N ALA A 154 7.98 -18.51 -7.45
CA ALA A 154 8.23 -19.77 -8.13
C ALA A 154 9.46 -20.52 -7.57
N LEU A 155 10.52 -19.80 -7.21
CA LEU A 155 11.69 -20.40 -6.56
C LEU A 155 11.37 -20.88 -5.14
N ALA A 156 10.58 -20.09 -4.39
CA ALA A 156 10.17 -20.45 -3.03
C ALA A 156 9.22 -21.64 -3.01
N SER A 157 8.27 -21.71 -3.95
CA SER A 157 7.32 -22.84 -4.05
C SER A 157 8.00 -24.15 -4.44
N LYS A 158 9.12 -24.08 -5.16
CA LYS A 158 10.00 -25.24 -5.46
C LYS A 158 10.99 -25.57 -4.34
N GLY A 159 10.98 -24.84 -3.22
CA GLY A 159 11.91 -25.05 -2.11
C GLY A 159 13.37 -24.67 -2.42
N ILE A 160 13.64 -23.99 -3.53
CA ILE A 160 15.00 -23.58 -3.93
C ILE A 160 15.52 -22.46 -3.02
N ILE A 161 14.63 -21.56 -2.62
CA ILE A 161 14.94 -20.47 -1.69
C ILE A 161 14.04 -20.55 -0.46
N SER A 162 14.58 -20.13 0.69
CA SER A 162 13.78 -19.99 1.91
C SER A 162 12.72 -18.90 1.75
N SER A 163 11.48 -19.22 2.14
CA SER A 163 10.35 -18.27 2.14
C SER A 163 10.59 -17.06 3.07
N ARG A 164 11.50 -17.19 4.04
CA ARG A 164 12.02 -16.11 4.87
C ARG A 164 13.52 -15.93 4.61
N PRO A 165 14.01 -14.74 4.23
CA PRO A 165 13.33 -13.43 4.30
C PRO A 165 12.55 -13.02 3.03
N ALA A 166 12.48 -13.87 2.00
CA ALA A 166 12.00 -13.48 0.67
C ALA A 166 10.58 -12.88 0.67
N LEU A 167 9.59 -13.61 1.17
CA LEU A 167 8.19 -13.15 1.14
C LEU A 167 7.95 -11.89 1.99
N PRO A 168 8.47 -11.77 3.23
CA PRO A 168 8.37 -10.54 4.01
C PRO A 168 9.00 -9.32 3.33
N LEU A 169 10.13 -9.49 2.64
CA LEU A 169 10.78 -8.39 1.92
C LEU A 169 9.94 -7.93 0.73
N MET A 170 9.35 -8.86 -0.02
CA MET A 170 8.48 -8.51 -1.14
C MET A 170 7.25 -7.73 -0.70
N GLN A 171 6.58 -8.13 0.40
CA GLN A 171 5.46 -7.34 0.94
C GLN A 171 5.86 -5.87 1.17
N LYS A 172 7.03 -5.65 1.77
CA LYS A 172 7.53 -4.30 2.09
C LYS A 172 7.91 -3.54 0.83
N LEU A 173 8.49 -4.21 -0.16
CA LEU A 173 8.80 -3.60 -1.46
C LEU A 173 7.53 -3.03 -2.11
N PHE A 174 6.42 -3.77 -2.14
CA PHE A 174 5.17 -3.26 -2.73
C PHE A 174 4.56 -2.11 -1.93
N VAL A 175 4.62 -2.17 -0.60
CA VAL A 175 4.18 -1.05 0.25
C VAL A 175 5.02 0.20 -0.02
N LEU A 176 6.33 0.06 -0.15
CA LEU A 176 7.24 1.16 -0.47
C LEU A 176 7.03 1.69 -1.89
N LEU A 177 6.80 0.83 -2.88
CA LEU A 177 6.48 1.23 -4.25
C LEU A 177 5.17 2.02 -4.31
N LEU A 178 4.13 1.56 -3.61
CA LEU A 178 2.87 2.30 -3.50
C LEU A 178 3.07 3.66 -2.82
N ALA A 179 3.84 3.71 -1.73
CA ALA A 179 4.14 4.96 -1.04
C ALA A 179 4.95 5.93 -1.91
N ALA A 180 5.96 5.43 -2.63
CA ALA A 180 6.76 6.22 -3.56
C ALA A 180 5.91 6.76 -4.71
N TRP A 181 5.02 5.93 -5.28
CA TRP A 181 4.09 6.37 -6.30
C TRP A 181 3.12 7.41 -5.76
N ALA A 182 2.47 7.18 -4.62
CA ALA A 182 1.57 8.14 -4.01
C ALA A 182 2.27 9.48 -3.72
N GLY A 183 3.50 9.44 -3.20
CA GLY A 183 4.34 10.63 -2.99
C GLY A 183 4.64 11.38 -4.28
N TRP A 184 4.97 10.66 -5.37
CA TRP A 184 5.14 11.25 -6.68
C TRP A 184 3.85 11.93 -7.19
N GLN A 185 2.70 11.28 -7.03
CA GLN A 185 1.41 11.86 -7.39
C GLN A 185 1.13 13.13 -6.58
N SER A 186 1.40 13.14 -5.27
CA SER A 186 1.29 14.33 -4.42
C SER A 186 2.19 15.49 -4.86
N LEU A 187 3.38 15.20 -5.38
CA LEU A 187 4.24 16.24 -5.97
C LEU A 187 3.65 16.82 -7.26
N LEU A 188 3.05 16.00 -8.12
CA LEU A 188 2.36 16.46 -9.33
C LEU A 188 1.15 17.35 -8.98
N PHE A 189 0.39 16.96 -7.96
CA PHE A 189 -0.66 17.78 -7.37
C PHE A 189 -0.16 19.16 -6.96
N GLY A 190 0.92 19.21 -6.18
CA GLY A 190 1.50 20.46 -5.71
C GLY A 190 1.93 21.39 -6.86
N ARG A 191 2.54 20.82 -7.91
CA ARG A 191 2.98 21.59 -9.10
C ARG A 191 1.81 22.23 -9.84
N MET A 192 0.73 21.50 -10.08
CA MET A 192 -0.43 22.07 -10.75
C MET A 192 -1.10 23.18 -9.94
N CYS A 193 -1.22 23.01 -8.63
CA CYS A 193 -1.79 24.06 -7.77
C CYS A 193 -0.97 25.35 -7.88
N GLN A 194 0.36 25.26 -7.90
CA GLN A 194 1.25 26.40 -8.08
C GLN A 194 1.08 27.05 -9.46
N THR A 195 0.99 26.26 -10.53
CA THR A 195 0.76 26.79 -11.88
C THR A 195 -0.56 27.53 -11.98
N GLN A 196 -1.63 27.01 -11.38
CA GLN A 196 -2.94 27.67 -11.38
C GLN A 196 -2.94 28.98 -10.59
N SER A 197 -2.26 29.05 -9.44
CA SER A 197 -2.14 30.31 -8.68
C SER A 197 -1.38 31.39 -9.48
N SER A 198 -0.27 31.03 -10.12
CA SER A 198 0.52 32.00 -10.90
C SER A 198 -0.24 32.56 -12.11
N VAL A 199 -1.06 31.75 -12.78
CA VAL A 199 -1.91 32.22 -13.89
C VAL A 199 -3.01 33.16 -13.39
N ALA A 200 -3.59 32.88 -12.23
CA ALA A 200 -4.63 33.74 -11.64
C ALA A 200 -4.08 35.11 -11.22
N ASP A 201 -2.83 35.17 -10.75
CA ASP A 201 -2.17 36.42 -10.36
C ASP A 201 -1.72 37.24 -11.58
N ALA A 202 -1.29 36.60 -12.67
CA ALA A 202 -0.89 37.29 -13.90
C ALA A 202 -2.06 37.87 -14.72
N GLY A 203 -3.30 37.46 -14.41
CA GLY A 203 -4.52 37.95 -15.05
C GLY A 203 -5.21 39.12 -14.32
N ARG A 204 -4.61 39.63 -13.24
CA ARG A 204 -5.06 40.82 -12.50
C ARG A 204 -4.14 42.00 -12.78
#